data_AF-A0A356KE14-F1
#
_entry.id   AF-A0A356KE14-F1
#
_cell.length_a   1.000
_cell.length_b   1.000
_cell.length_c   1.000
_cell.angle_alpha   90.00
_cell.angle_beta   90.00
_cell.angle_gamma   90.00
#
_symmetry.space_group_name_H-M   'P 1'
#
loop_
_entity.id
_entity.type
_entity.pdbx_description
1 polymer ?
#
loop_
_entity_poly.entity_id
_entity_poly.type
_entity_poly.pdbx_seq_one_letter_code
_entity_poly.pdbx_strand_id
1 'polypeptide(L)'
;ETVGDAPGESFLATEGGFAWIQAGEVRIVTRWAARAADLDQLLDQLRERFHRRAHVERDVRSQLQRYDAATRRALVGLQREVTR
;
A
#
# COMPACT_ATOMS: atom_id res chain seq x y z
N GLU A 1 -14.06 -6.13 14.75
CA GLU A 1 -14.82 -5.21 15.61
C GLU A 1 -14.29 -3.81 15.38
N THR A 2 -15.06 -2.96 14.72
CA THR A 2 -14.75 -1.53 14.60
C THR A 2 -15.13 -0.90 15.94
N VAL A 3 -14.13 -0.40 16.67
CA VAL A 3 -14.36 0.43 17.86
C VAL A 3 -15.13 1.65 17.37
N GLY A 4 -16.43 1.66 17.64
CA GLY A 4 -17.29 2.79 17.30
C GLY A 4 -16.94 3.95 18.20
N ASP A 5 -16.42 5.03 17.61
CA ASP A 5 -16.14 6.29 18.28
C ASP A 5 -17.41 6.80 18.98
N ALA A 6 -17.35 7.00 20.29
CA ALA A 6 -18.40 7.68 21.03
C ALA A 6 -18.41 9.16 20.60
N PRO A 7 -19.58 9.82 20.49
CA PRO A 7 -19.66 11.22 20.08
C PRO A 7 -18.91 12.11 21.08
N GLY A 8 -17.72 12.57 20.69
CA GLY A 8 -16.84 13.43 21.50
C GLY A 8 -15.45 12.85 21.80
N GLU A 9 -15.20 11.58 21.50
CA GLU A 9 -13.86 10.99 21.60
C GLU A 9 -13.04 11.32 20.35
N SER A 10 -11.74 11.56 20.54
CA SER A 10 -10.82 11.84 19.43
C SER A 10 -9.52 11.09 19.66
N PHE A 11 -9.16 10.25 18.70
CA PHE A 11 -7.94 9.45 18.76
C PHE A 11 -6.77 10.16 18.07
N LEU A 12 -5.60 10.10 18.70
CA LEU A 12 -4.35 10.67 18.20
C LEU A 12 -3.27 9.59 18.20
N ALA A 13 -2.66 9.39 17.03
CA ALA A 13 -1.49 8.55 16.88
C ALA A 13 -0.23 9.39 17.08
N THR A 14 0.71 8.84 17.83
CA THR A 14 1.99 9.45 18.14
C THR A 14 3.02 8.34 18.31
N GLU A 15 4.30 8.62 18.08
CA GLU A 15 5.34 7.79 18.69
C GLU A 15 5.34 7.97 20.22
N GLY A 16 6.06 7.11 20.94
CA GLY A 16 6.23 7.27 22.39
C GLY A 16 6.70 8.68 22.76
N GLY A 17 6.41 9.13 23.98
CA GLY A 17 6.70 10.50 24.39
C GLY A 17 6.46 10.74 25.88
N PHE A 18 6.40 12.02 26.27
CA PHE A 18 6.19 12.42 27.65
C PHE A 18 4.81 13.06 27.80
N ALA A 19 4.07 12.66 28.83
CA ALA A 19 2.84 13.31 29.23
C ALA A 19 3.09 14.17 30.49
N TRP A 20 2.76 15.45 30.41
CA TRP A 20 2.73 16.35 31.56
C TRP A 20 1.29 16.64 31.94
N ILE A 21 0.92 16.24 33.15
CA ILE A 21 -0.42 16.43 33.71
C ILE A 21 -0.33 17.51 34.79
N GLN A 22 -1.12 18.57 34.65
CA GLN A 22 -1.29 19.65 35.62
C GLN A 22 -2.77 19.84 35.94
N ALA A 23 -3.07 20.62 36.98
CA ALA A 23 -4.45 20.98 37.30
C ALA A 23 -5.08 21.77 36.14
N GLY A 24 -6.01 21.14 35.43
CA GLY A 24 -6.75 21.73 34.31
C GLY A 24 -6.11 21.59 32.94
N GLU A 25 -4.92 20.96 32.82
CA GLU A 25 -4.26 20.78 31.52
C GLU A 25 -3.48 19.46 31.44
N VAL A 26 -3.56 18.78 30.28
CA VAL A 26 -2.72 17.66 29.91
C VAL A 26 -1.97 18.02 28.63
N ARG A 27 -0.63 17.94 28.67
CA ARG A 27 0.24 18.13 27.51
C ARG A 27 0.95 16.85 27.15
N ILE A 28 0.88 16.46 25.89
CA ILE A 28 1.66 15.34 25.33
C ILE A 28 2.75 15.93 24.44
N VAL A 29 4.01 15.62 24.73
CA VAL A 29 5.16 16.07 23.95
C VAL A 29 5.78 14.85 23.27
N THR A 30 5.81 14.92 21.95
CA THR A 30 6.25 13.86 21.05
C THR A 30 6.90 14.48 19.82
N ARG A 31 7.70 13.71 19.09
CA ARG A 31 8.31 14.16 17.83
C ARG A 31 7.28 14.35 16.72
N TRP A 32 6.22 13.54 16.71
CA TRP A 32 5.13 13.65 15.76
C TRP A 32 3.81 13.18 16.37
N ALA A 33 2.73 13.81 15.91
CA ALA A 33 1.37 13.52 16.30
C ALA A 33 0.47 13.70 15.07
N ALA A 34 -0.42 12.76 14.81
CA ALA A 34 -1.42 12.84 13.75
C ALA A 34 -2.76 12.34 14.28
N ARG A 35 -3.86 12.95 13.84
CA ARG A 35 -5.19 12.45 14.20
C ARG A 35 -5.43 11.12 13.50
N ALA A 36 -6.11 10.20 14.19
CA ALA A 36 -6.45 8.90 13.61
C ALA A 36 -7.26 9.05 12.32
N ALA A 37 -8.20 10.00 12.28
CA ALA A 37 -8.99 10.31 11.08
C ALA A 37 -8.13 10.70 9.85
N ASP A 38 -7.02 11.40 10.06
CA ASP A 38 -6.11 11.79 8.97
C ASP A 38 -5.24 10.61 8.50
N LEU A 39 -4.99 9.64 9.39
CA LEU A 39 -4.25 8.41 9.11
C LEU A 39 -5.09 7.36 8.39
N ASP A 40 -6.38 7.24 8.70
CA ASP A 40 -7.27 6.28 8.05
C ASP A 40 -7.38 6.55 6.55
N GLN A 41 -7.54 7.82 6.17
CA GLN A 41 -7.56 8.21 4.76
C GLN A 41 -6.23 7.87 4.05
N LEU A 42 -5.10 8.07 4.73
CA LEU A 42 -3.78 7.74 4.20
C LEU A 42 -3.58 6.22 4.06
N LEU A 43 -4.04 5.44 5.05
CA LEU A 43 -3.98 3.97 5.03
C LEU A 43 -4.82 3.40 3.89
N ASP A 44 -6.01 3.94 3.66
CA ASP A 44 -6.88 3.50 2.57
C ASP A 44 -6.29 3.83 1.20
N GLN A 45 -5.71 5.02 1.04
CA GLN A 45 -4.97 5.37 -0.18
C GLN A 45 -3.77 4.45 -0.42
N LEU A 46 -3.03 4.08 0.63
CA LEU A 46 -1.92 3.14 0.54
C LEU A 46 -2.40 1.74 0.16
N ARG A 47 -3.45 1.23 0.81
CA ARG A 47 -4.05 -0.07 0.48
C ARG A 47 -4.50 -0.12 -0.97
N GLU A 48 -5.21 0.91 -1.43
CA GLU A 48 -5.65 1.01 -2.82
C GLU A 48 -4.46 1.02 -3.79
N ARG A 49 -3.41 1.80 -3.48
CA ARG A 49 -2.18 1.81 -4.27
C ARG A 49 -1.52 0.43 -4.33
N PHE A 50 -1.45 -0.30 -3.22
CA PHE A 50 -0.91 -1.66 -3.18
C PHE A 50 -1.75 -2.62 -4.03
N HIS A 51 -3.07 -2.56 -3.96
CA HIS A 51 -3.96 -3.38 -4.78
C HIS A 51 -3.80 -3.09 -6.28
N ARG A 52 -3.76 -1.81 -6.66
CA ARG A 52 -3.53 -1.41 -8.06
C ARG A 52 -2.16 -1.88 -8.55
N ARG A 53 -1.10 -1.71 -7.74
CA ARG A 53 0.25 -2.20 -8.07
C ARG A 53 0.27 -3.71 -8.27
N ALA A 54 -0.34 -4.48 -7.37
CA ALA A 54 -0.41 -5.93 -7.49
C ALA A 54 -1.17 -6.39 -8.74
N HIS A 55 -2.17 -5.63 -9.18
CA HIS A 55 -2.85 -5.87 -10.44
C HIS A 55 -1.94 -5.64 -11.64
N VAL A 56 -1.28 -4.48 -11.70
CA VAL A 56 -0.35 -4.14 -12.78
C VAL A 56 0.80 -5.16 -12.86
N GLU A 57 1.39 -5.56 -11.74
CA GLU A 57 2.45 -6.57 -11.72
C GLU A 57 1.99 -7.92 -12.26
N ARG A 58 0.75 -8.34 -11.95
CA ARG A 58 0.16 -9.56 -12.52
C ARG A 58 -0.06 -9.44 -14.02
N ASP A 59 -0.58 -8.32 -14.48
CA ASP A 59 -0.86 -8.08 -15.90
C ASP A 59 0.42 -8.06 -16.72
N VAL A 60 1.44 -7.32 -16.27
CA VAL A 60 2.77 -7.28 -16.89
C VAL A 60 3.39 -8.68 -16.96
N ARG A 61 3.33 -9.45 -15.85
CA ARG A 61 3.84 -10.83 -15.85
C ARG A 61 3.13 -11.71 -16.88
N SER A 62 1.81 -11.57 -17.00
CA SER A 62 1.04 -12.33 -17.99
C SER A 62 1.41 -11.95 -19.43
N GLN A 63 1.66 -10.65 -19.69
CA GLN A 63 2.08 -10.17 -20.99
C GLN A 63 3.47 -10.69 -21.37
N LEU A 64 4.43 -10.63 -20.44
CA LEU A 64 5.78 -11.16 -20.66
C LEU A 64 5.75 -12.65 -21.02
N GLN A 65 4.96 -13.45 -20.32
CA GLN A 65 4.81 -14.88 -20.64
C GLN A 65 4.24 -15.12 -22.05
N ARG A 66 3.28 -14.30 -22.49
CA ARG A 66 2.73 -14.38 -23.85
C ARG A 66 3.76 -14.01 -24.91
N TYR A 67 4.54 -12.94 -24.66
CA TYR A 67 5.61 -12.52 -25.56
C TYR A 67 6.70 -13.59 -25.65
N ASP A 68 7.16 -14.15 -24.53
CA ASP A 68 8.15 -15.23 -24.52
C ASP A 68 7.68 -16.45 -25.32
N ALA A 69 6.41 -16.84 -25.15
CA ALA A 69 5.83 -17.95 -25.91
C ALA A 69 5.70 -17.65 -27.41
N ALA A 70 5.40 -16.40 -27.79
CA ALA A 70 5.37 -15.97 -29.19
C ALA A 70 6.78 -15.97 -29.80
N THR A 71 7.76 -15.39 -29.10
CA THR A 71 9.17 -15.35 -29.51
C THR A 71 9.74 -16.75 -29.69
N ARG A 72 9.50 -17.67 -28.75
CA ARG A 72 9.92 -19.08 -28.90
C ARG A 72 9.33 -19.73 -30.15
N ARG A 73 8.04 -19.53 -30.41
CA ARG A 73 7.38 -20.07 -31.62
C ARG A 73 7.99 -19.51 -32.90
N ALA A 74 8.25 -18.20 -32.94
CA ALA A 74 8.90 -17.56 -34.08
C ALA A 74 10.31 -18.10 -34.32
N LEU A 75 11.13 -18.24 -33.27
CA LEU A 75 12.48 -18.80 -33.37
C LEU A 75 12.48 -20.25 -33.88
N VAL A 76 11.56 -21.09 -33.39
CA VAL A 76 11.41 -22.48 -33.87
C VAL A 76 10.99 -22.51 -35.35
N GLY A 77 10.08 -21.62 -35.76
CA GLY A 77 9.68 -21.48 -37.16
C GLY A 77 10.87 -21.12 -38.05
N LEU A 78 11.64 -20.10 -37.64
CA LEU A 78 12.82 -19.63 -38.37
C LEU A 78 13.91 -20.72 -38.47
N GLN A 79 14.16 -21.46 -37.38
CA GLN A 79 15.12 -22.56 -37.38
C GLN A 79 14.74 -23.66 -38.38
N ARG A 80 13.45 -24.00 -38.49
CA ARG A 80 12.96 -24.99 -39.45
C ARG A 80 13.12 -24.53 -40.90
N GLU A 81 12.96 -23.23 -41.15
CA GLU A 81 13.11 -22.64 -42.48
C GLU A 81 14.57 -22.60 -42.93
N VAL A 82 15.50 -22.28 -42.01
CA VAL A 82 16.95 -22.24 -42.28
C VAL A 82 17.58 -23.63 -42.42
N THR A 83 17.01 -24.65 -41.80
CA THR A 83 17.54 -26.04 -41.82
C THR A 83 17.08 -26.83 -43.05
N ARG A 84 16.18 -26.28 -43.87
CA ARG A 84 15.68 -26.90 -45.10
C ARG A 84 16.46 -26.43 -46.32
#